data_AF-A0A853IRD1-F1
#
_entry.id   AF-A0A853IRD1-F1
#
_cell.length_a   1.000
_cell.length_b   1.000
_cell.length_c   1.000
_cell.angle_alpha   90.00
_cell.angle_beta   90.00
_cell.angle_gamma   90.00
#
_symmetry.space_group_name_H-M   'P 1'
#
loop_
_entity.id
_entity.type
_entity.pdbx_description
1 polymer ?
#
loop_
_entity_poly.entity_id
_entity_poly.type
_entity_poly.pdbx_seq_one_letter_code
_entity_poly.pdbx_strand_id
1 'polypeptide(L)'
;MQAPRILIYGTHGIGKTTFAANAPNPIFLFTEDGAGQLALDSFPLLKTYEDVISALNALINEEHDFKTVVLDSLDHLEPLVWEHTATKAGKA
;
A
#
# COMPACT_ATOMS: atom_id res chain seq x y z
N MET A 1 -7.24 -20.45 -8.83
CA MET A 1 -7.95 -19.67 -7.79
C MET A 1 -7.30 -18.29 -7.76
N GLN A 2 -8.06 -17.21 -7.78
CA GLN A 2 -7.50 -15.84 -7.74
C GLN A 2 -7.35 -15.40 -6.27
N ALA A 3 -6.26 -14.71 -5.93
CA ALA A 3 -6.07 -14.16 -4.59
C ALA A 3 -7.22 -13.20 -4.24
N PRO A 4 -7.77 -13.25 -3.01
CA PRO A 4 -8.86 -12.38 -2.61
C PRO A 4 -8.41 -10.92 -2.55
N ARG A 5 -9.32 -10.00 -2.87
CA ARG A 5 -9.15 -8.56 -2.66
C ARG A 5 -10.06 -8.16 -1.51
N ILE A 6 -9.48 -7.59 -0.46
CA ILE A 6 -10.20 -7.25 0.78
C ILE A 6 -10.08 -5.75 0.98
N LEU A 7 -11.22 -5.09 1.24
CA LEU A 7 -11.28 -3.69 1.65
C LEU A 7 -11.63 -3.64 3.14
N ILE A 8 -10.79 -2.98 3.92
CA ILE A 8 -11.04 -2.74 5.35
C ILE A 8 -11.22 -1.25 5.54
N TYR A 9 -12.41 -0.84 5.96
CA TYR A 9 -12.76 0.56 6.15
C TYR A 9 -13.28 0.78 7.57
N GLY A 10 -12.88 1.90 8.17
CA GLY A 10 -13.25 2.27 9.52
C GLY A 10 -12.47 3.49 10.00
N THR A 11 -12.92 4.07 11.10
CA THR A 11 -12.35 5.28 11.69
C THR A 11 -10.87 5.12 12.05
N HIS A 12 -10.16 6.24 12.19
CA HIS A 12 -8.77 6.25 12.66
C HIS A 12 -8.66 5.55 14.03
N GLY A 13 -7.61 4.76 14.24
CA GLY A 13 -7.36 4.06 15.50
C GLY A 13 -8.20 2.80 15.77
N ILE A 14 -9.11 2.40 14.87
CA ILE A 14 -9.95 1.20 15.05
C ILE A 14 -9.17 -0.13 14.91
N GLY A 15 -7.89 -0.08 14.52
CA GLY A 15 -7.01 -1.26 14.40
C GLY A 15 -6.92 -1.88 12.99
N LYS A 16 -7.15 -1.09 11.91
CA LYS A 16 -7.06 -1.58 10.52
C LYS A 16 -5.67 -2.14 10.18
N THR A 17 -4.62 -1.36 10.45
CA THR A 17 -3.22 -1.75 10.24
C THR A 17 -2.86 -2.97 11.10
N THR A 18 -3.31 -3.00 12.36
CA THR A 18 -3.12 -4.16 13.25
C THR A 18 -3.81 -5.41 12.71
N PHE A 19 -5.04 -5.31 12.20
CA PHE A 19 -5.73 -6.43 11.57
C PHE A 19 -4.94 -6.95 10.36
N ALA A 20 -4.49 -6.04 9.48
CA ALA A 20 -3.73 -6.41 8.28
C ALA A 20 -2.36 -7.02 8.63
N ALA A 21 -1.73 -6.59 9.72
CA ALA A 21 -0.46 -7.14 10.21
C ALA A 21 -0.55 -8.60 10.68
N ASN A 22 -1.76 -9.12 10.91
CA ASN A 22 -1.98 -10.52 11.26
C ASN A 22 -2.24 -11.42 10.02
N ALA A 23 -2.20 -10.86 8.81
CA ALA A 23 -2.34 -11.65 7.60
C ALA A 23 -1.11 -12.56 7.37
N PRO A 24 -1.22 -13.62 6.55
CA PRO A 24 -0.07 -14.48 6.25
C PRO A 24 1.07 -13.68 5.59
N ASN A 25 2.25 -13.71 6.22
CA ASN A 25 3.50 -13.04 5.82
C ASN A 25 3.27 -11.70 5.05
N PRO A 26 2.83 -10.64 5.75
CA PRO A 26 2.38 -9.41 5.12
C PRO A 26 3.56 -8.49 4.78
N ILE A 27 3.43 -7.76 3.68
CA ILE A 27 4.33 -6.65 3.29
C ILE A 27 3.49 -5.39 3.08
N PHE A 28 3.91 -4.28 3.69
CA PHE A 28 3.17 -3.03 3.69
C PHE A 28 3.68 -2.04 2.63
N LEU A 29 2.73 -1.41 1.95
CA LEU A 29 2.89 -0.25 1.07
C LEU A 29 2.27 0.95 1.77
N PHE A 30 3.11 1.74 2.44
CA PHE A 30 2.68 2.94 3.12
C PHE A 30 2.71 4.14 2.18
N THR A 31 1.59 4.84 2.03
CA THR A 31 1.49 6.14 1.32
C THR A 31 1.37 7.34 2.28
N GLU A 32 1.36 7.05 3.57
CA GLU A 32 1.39 8.01 4.67
C GLU A 32 2.27 7.46 5.80
N ASP A 33 2.54 8.27 6.82
CA ASP A 33 3.27 7.84 8.01
C ASP A 33 2.38 6.94 8.92
N GLY A 34 2.01 5.77 8.39
CA GLY A 34 1.05 4.83 8.98
C GLY A 34 1.67 3.63 9.70
N ALA A 35 3.00 3.48 9.64
CA ALA A 35 3.70 2.36 10.31
C ALA A 35 3.55 2.41 11.84
N GLY A 36 3.35 3.61 12.41
CA GLY A 36 3.25 3.81 13.85
C GLY A 36 4.45 3.21 14.59
N GLN A 37 4.18 2.46 15.67
CA GLN A 37 5.20 1.76 16.48
C GLN A 37 5.40 0.28 16.10
N LEU A 38 4.70 -0.22 15.07
CA LEU A 38 4.76 -1.64 14.71
C LEU A 38 6.00 -1.89 13.83
N ALA A 39 6.84 -2.84 14.24
CA ALA A 39 7.91 -3.36 13.40
C ALA A 39 7.28 -4.26 12.33
N LEU A 40 6.90 -3.66 11.20
CA LEU A 40 6.30 -4.33 10.05
C LEU A 40 7.29 -4.37 8.91
N ASP A 41 7.31 -5.48 8.17
CA ASP A 41 7.97 -5.50 6.88
C ASP A 41 7.23 -4.52 5.96
N SER A 42 7.96 -3.55 5.42
CA SER A 42 7.42 -2.54 4.53
C SER A 42 8.43 -2.10 3.49
N PHE A 43 7.91 -1.58 2.38
CA PHE A 43 8.70 -0.71 1.52
C PHE A 43 8.97 0.63 2.23
N PRO A 44 9.94 1.44 1.74
CA PRO A 44 10.03 2.84 2.13
C PRO A 44 8.69 3.57 1.91
N LEU A 45 8.49 4.68 2.62
CA LEU A 45 7.32 5.53 2.42
C LEU A 45 7.19 5.95 0.94
N LEU A 46 6.06 5.59 0.33
CA LEU A 46 5.78 5.79 -1.09
C LEU A 46 5.13 7.17 -1.27
N LYS A 47 5.74 8.03 -2.09
CA LYS A 47 5.35 9.44 -2.19
C LYS A 47 4.78 9.81 -3.55
N THR A 48 4.87 8.91 -4.52
CA THR A 48 4.36 9.09 -5.88
C THR A 48 3.58 7.85 -6.33
N TYR A 49 2.74 8.01 -7.34
CA TYR A 49 2.07 6.87 -7.97
C TYR A 49 3.07 5.86 -8.52
N GLU A 50 4.17 6.35 -9.10
CA GLU A 50 5.26 5.56 -9.65
C GLU A 50 5.97 4.71 -8.58
N ASP A 51 6.15 5.24 -7.37
CA ASP A 51 6.70 4.47 -6.25
C ASP A 51 5.81 3.26 -5.92
N VAL A 52 4.49 3.47 -5.88
CA VAL A 52 3.50 2.42 -5.60
C VAL A 52 3.51 1.36 -6.70
N ILE A 53 3.51 1.78 -7.96
CA ILE A 53 3.60 0.85 -9.09
C ILE A 53 4.93 0.09 -9.08
N SER A 54 6.04 0.74 -8.72
CA SER A 54 7.36 0.11 -8.65
C SER A 54 7.42 -0.95 -7.54
N ALA A 55 6.87 -0.65 -6.37
CA ALA A 55 6.78 -1.62 -5.27
C ALA A 55 5.90 -2.83 -5.63
N LEU A 56 4.76 -2.60 -6.28
CA LEU A 56 3.92 -3.68 -6.80
C LEU A 56 4.64 -4.51 -7.86
N ASN A 57 5.40 -3.87 -8.75
CA ASN A 57 6.19 -4.59 -9.76
C ASN A 57 7.30 -5.46 -9.12
N ALA A 58 7.95 -5.00 -8.05
CA ALA A 58 8.90 -5.81 -7.31
C ALA A 58 8.21 -7.07 -6.74
N LEU A 59 7.04 -6.91 -6.12
CA LEU A 59 6.24 -8.05 -5.61
C LEU A 59 5.65 -8.98 -6.69
N ILE A 60 5.68 -8.57 -7.96
CA ILE A 60 5.22 -9.42 -9.07
C ILE A 60 6.38 -10.20 -9.69
N ASN A 61 7.57 -9.58 -9.76
CA ASN A 61 8.65 -10.05 -10.62
C ASN A 61 9.89 -10.52 -9.86
N GLU A 62 10.05 -10.14 -8.59
CA GLU A 62 11.21 -10.51 -7.77
C GLU A 62 10.88 -11.69 -6.85
N GLU A 63 11.90 -12.43 -6.45
CA GLU A 63 11.74 -13.56 -5.53
C GLU A 63 11.50 -13.06 -4.11
N HIS A 64 10.41 -13.53 -3.47
CA HIS A 64 10.07 -13.21 -2.10
C HIS A 64 9.12 -14.24 -1.49
N ASP A 65 9.04 -14.26 -0.15
CA ASP A 65 8.16 -15.17 0.59
C ASP A 65 6.83 -14.56 1.03
N PHE A 66 6.61 -13.25 0.80
CA PHE A 66 5.38 -12.56 1.19
C PHE A 66 4.12 -13.19 0.58
N LYS A 67 3.05 -13.26 1.39
CA LYS A 67 1.76 -13.88 0.99
C LYS A 67 0.61 -12.89 0.98
N THR A 68 0.77 -11.72 1.59
CA THR A 68 -0.24 -10.66 1.61
C THR A 68 0.44 -9.32 1.34
N VAL A 69 -0.07 -8.54 0.38
CA VAL A 69 0.29 -7.13 0.22
C VAL A 69 -0.77 -6.27 0.89
N VAL A 70 -0.34 -5.34 1.72
CA VAL A 70 -1.22 -4.39 2.43
C VAL A 70 -0.93 -3.00 1.92
N LEU A 71 -1.93 -2.34 1.35
CA LEU A 71 -1.87 -0.93 0.96
C LEU A 71 -2.53 -0.09 2.05
N ASP A 72 -1.75 0.70 2.77
CA ASP A 72 -2.20 1.55 3.87
C ASP A 72 -1.77 3.00 3.58
N SER A 73 -2.63 3.88 3.10
CA SER A 73 -4.09 3.77 2.95
C SER A 73 -4.60 4.25 1.58
N LEU A 74 -5.83 3.89 1.24
CA LEU A 74 -6.42 4.22 -0.07
C LEU A 74 -6.69 5.71 -0.24
N ASP A 75 -7.09 6.40 0.82
CA ASP A 75 -7.33 7.84 0.83
C ASP A 75 -6.04 8.64 0.67
N HIS A 76 -4.91 8.12 1.15
CA HIS A 76 -3.60 8.71 0.88
C HIS A 76 -3.03 8.35 -0.49
N LEU A 77 -3.39 7.19 -1.06
CA LEU A 77 -3.05 6.86 -2.45
C LEU A 77 -3.83 7.73 -3.46
N GLU A 78 -5.10 8.04 -3.19
CA GLU A 78 -5.99 8.78 -4.09
C GLU A 78 -5.37 10.07 -4.67
N PRO A 79 -4.82 11.01 -3.88
CA PRO A 79 -4.22 12.23 -4.42
C PRO A 79 -3.00 11.93 -5.33
N LEU A 80 -2.22 10.88 -5.04
CA LEU A 80 -1.08 10.48 -5.88
C LEU A 80 -1.56 10.00 -7.26
N VAL A 81 -2.67 9.25 -7.29
CA VAL A 81 -3.29 8.80 -8.55
C VAL A 81 -3.80 10.00 -9.35
N TRP A 82 -4.40 10.98 -8.68
CA TRP A 82 -4.88 12.20 -9.34
C TRP A 82 -3.74 13.02 -9.94
N GLU A 83 -2.68 13.26 -9.18
CA GLU A 83 -1.50 13.98 -9.64
C GLU A 83 -0.86 13.31 -10.87
N HIS A 84 -0.66 11.99 -10.80
CA HIS A 84 -0.15 11.22 -11.93
C HIS A 84 -1.07 11.33 -13.16
N THR A 85 -2.38 11.20 -12.95
CA THR A 85 -3.37 11.25 -14.03
C THR A 85 -3.43 12.64 -14.68
N ALA A 86 -3.42 13.71 -13.88
CA ALA A 86 -3.41 15.09 -14.37
C ALA A 86 -2.14 15.39 -15.17
N THR A 87 -0.98 15.00 -14.65
CA THR A 87 0.32 15.14 -15.32
C THR A 87 0.33 14.40 -16.66
N LYS A 88 -0.10 13.13 -16.67
CA LYS A 88 -0.17 12.32 -17.90
C LYS A 88 -1.11 12.92 -18.95
N ALA A 89 -2.16 13.62 -18.53
CA ALA A 89 -3.11 14.29 -19.41
C ALA A 89 -2.64 15.69 -19.86
N GLY A 90 -1.49 16.18 -19.40
CA GLY A 90 -1.01 17.54 -19.67
C GLY A 90 -1.84 18.63 -18.98
N LYS A 91 -2.41 18.32 -17.79
CA LYS A 91 -3.31 19.18 -17.01
C LYS A 91 -2.76 19.52 -15.62
N ALA A 92 -1.49 19.25 -15.38
CA ALA A 92 -0.79 19.61 -14.15
C ALA A 92 -0.39 21.09 -14.17
#